data_AF-A0A914V8P2-F1
#
_entry.id   AF-A0A914V8P2-F1
#
_cell.length_a   1.000
_cell.length_b   1.000
_cell.length_c   1.000
_cell.angle_alpha   90.00
_cell.angle_beta   90.00
_cell.angle_gamma   90.00
#
_symmetry.space_group_name_H-M   'P 1'
#
loop_
_entity.id
_entity.type
_entity.pdbx_description
1 polymer ?
#
loop_
_entity_poly.entity_id
_entity_poly.type
_entity_poly.pdbx_seq_one_letter_code
_entity_poly.pdbx_strand_id
1 'polypeptide(L)'
;MWVLLIGVAVIVWIISWLASGLYRKRVVEYKVPVSDATKGHHWILVDAFKHGHYCNKCEMGTIRGAECDFCGIKVDNGCLKSANSSIPCKHLSNPSIDENLKHHWVHGNLPHHSVCSVCDELCGDGPGLRDFKCVWCQKCAHERCMKSVPAVCDLGQFKEMIMPPNCVLIKSIGWKGRRQLVVERVFAPSTPDWSPLIVMANQKSGNGEADIVLQAFRKVLNPAQ
;
A
#
# COMPACT_ATOMS: atom_id res chain seq x y z
N MET A 1 47.85 44.00 -12.10
CA MET A 1 46.82 43.84 -11.04
C MET A 1 45.54 43.18 -11.56
N TRP A 2 44.93 43.68 -12.64
CA TRP A 2 43.69 43.12 -13.23
C TRP A 2 43.81 41.68 -13.76
N VAL A 3 44.93 41.32 -14.39
CA VAL A 3 45.17 39.97 -14.92
C VAL A 3 45.20 38.91 -13.81
N LEU A 4 45.76 39.25 -12.65
CA LEU A 4 45.78 38.37 -11.47
C LEU A 4 44.38 38.19 -10.87
N LEU A 5 43.57 39.25 -10.81
CA LEU A 5 42.20 39.19 -10.31
C LEU A 5 41.29 38.33 -11.20
N ILE A 6 41.43 38.46 -12.53
CA ILE A 6 40.70 37.64 -13.50
C ILE A 6 41.12 36.17 -13.37
N GLY A 7 42.42 35.90 -13.24
CA GLY A 7 42.94 34.54 -13.04
C GLY A 7 42.36 33.87 -11.78
N VAL A 8 42.32 34.59 -10.65
CA VAL A 8 41.75 34.08 -9.40
C VAL A 8 40.25 33.82 -9.53
N ALA A 9 39.49 34.72 -10.17
CA ALA A 9 38.05 34.55 -10.36
C ALA A 9 37.70 33.31 -11.22
N VAL A 10 38.47 33.06 -12.29
CA VAL A 10 38.30 31.88 -13.14
C VAL A 10 38.61 30.60 -12.36
N ILE A 11 39.67 30.59 -11.56
CA ILE A 11 40.02 29.43 -10.71
C ILE A 11 38.93 29.15 -9.68
N VAL A 12 38.40 30.18 -9.00
CA VAL A 12 37.30 30.03 -8.03
C VAL A 12 36.04 29.50 -8.72
N TRP A 13 35.73 29.98 -9.92
CA TRP A 13 34.59 29.49 -10.69
C TRP A 13 34.74 28.03 -11.11
N ILE A 14 35.92 27.62 -11.58
CA ILE A 14 36.23 26.22 -11.92
C ILE A 14 36.13 25.32 -10.69
N ILE A 15 36.70 25.74 -9.55
CA ILE A 15 36.63 24.99 -8.29
C ILE A 15 35.18 24.85 -7.82
N SER A 16 34.40 25.94 -7.87
CA SER A 16 32.97 25.94 -7.50
C SER A 16 32.15 25.04 -8.42
N TRP A 17 32.43 25.05 -9.73
CA TRP A 17 31.77 24.20 -10.72
C TRP A 17 32.10 22.72 -10.51
N LEU A 18 33.38 22.39 -10.29
CA LEU A 18 33.82 21.02 -9.98
C LEU A 18 33.26 20.53 -8.64
N ALA A 19 33.27 21.37 -7.61
CA ALA A 19 32.68 21.07 -6.31
C ALA A 19 31.17 20.84 -6.41
N SER A 20 30.45 21.66 -7.19
CA SER A 20 29.02 21.51 -7.45
C SER A 20 28.70 20.22 -8.21
N GLY A 21 29.54 19.84 -9.18
CA GLY A 21 29.43 18.58 -9.93
C GLY A 21 29.69 17.35 -9.05
N LEU A 22 30.70 17.39 -8.17
CA LEU A 22 31.00 16.34 -7.21
C LEU A 22 29.93 16.24 -6.11
N TYR A 23 29.40 17.38 -5.64
CA TYR A 23 28.30 17.45 -4.69
C TYR A 23 27.02 16.83 -5.27
N ARG A 24 26.65 17.18 -6.52
CA ARG A 24 25.50 16.56 -7.21
C ARG A 24 25.67 15.07 -7.43
N LYS A 25 26.89 14.58 -7.68
CA LYS A 25 27.15 13.13 -7.81
C LYS A 25 26.99 12.37 -6.49
N ARG A 26 27.19 13.03 -5.33
CA ARG A 26 27.01 12.40 -4.02
C ARG A 26 25.55 12.33 -3.57
N VAL A 27 24.71 13.27 -4.00
CA VAL A 27 23.26 13.23 -3.72
C VAL A 27 22.56 12.47 -4.84
N VAL A 28 22.69 11.14 -4.82
CA VAL A 28 21.81 10.28 -5.63
C VAL A 28 20.45 10.27 -4.94
N GLU A 29 19.49 10.99 -5.49
CA GLU A 29 18.10 10.95 -5.05
C GLU A 29 17.51 9.59 -5.47
N TYR A 30 17.50 8.62 -4.56
CA TYR A 30 16.86 7.33 -4.77
C TYR A 30 15.34 7.52 -4.77
N LYS A 31 14.73 7.42 -5.94
CA LYS A 31 13.27 7.51 -6.09
C LYS A 31 12.65 6.14 -5.84
N VAL A 32 11.81 6.03 -4.81
CA VAL A 32 11.11 4.78 -4.48
C VAL A 32 9.93 4.59 -5.42
N PRO A 33 9.92 3.57 -6.30
CA PRO A 33 8.78 3.28 -7.16
C PRO A 33 7.54 2.91 -6.35
N VAL A 34 6.36 3.33 -6.81
CA VAL A 34 5.09 2.96 -6.22
C VAL A 34 4.15 2.43 -7.30
N SER A 35 3.39 1.38 -6.95
CA SER A 35 2.35 0.84 -7.82
C SER A 35 1.22 1.84 -8.03
N ASP A 36 0.63 1.86 -9.22
CA ASP A 36 -0.47 2.75 -9.53
C ASP A 36 -1.81 2.07 -9.23
N ALA A 37 -2.34 2.29 -8.04
CA ALA A 37 -3.63 1.74 -7.61
C ALA A 37 -4.81 2.21 -8.49
N THR A 38 -4.66 3.29 -9.27
CA THR A 38 -5.71 3.70 -10.24
C THR A 38 -5.78 2.79 -11.46
N LYS A 39 -4.72 2.00 -11.71
CA LYS A 39 -4.70 0.98 -12.77
C LYS A 39 -5.34 -0.34 -12.34
N GLY A 40 -5.91 -0.39 -11.15
CA GLY A 40 -6.59 -1.55 -10.58
C GLY A 40 -5.79 -2.17 -9.44
N HIS A 41 -5.88 -3.48 -9.33
CA HIS A 41 -5.29 -4.25 -8.23
C HIS A 41 -3.93 -4.81 -8.59
N HIS A 42 -3.10 -5.01 -7.57
CA HIS A 42 -1.86 -5.76 -7.72
C HIS A 42 -2.15 -7.26 -7.51
N TRP A 43 -2.38 -7.96 -8.61
CA TRP A 43 -2.85 -9.35 -8.63
C TRP A 43 -1.71 -10.36 -8.51
N ILE A 44 -1.86 -11.30 -7.60
CA ILE A 44 -1.06 -12.53 -7.50
C ILE A 44 -1.95 -13.69 -7.92
N LEU A 45 -1.55 -14.44 -8.94
CA LEU A 45 -2.27 -15.63 -9.39
C LEU A 45 -2.13 -16.74 -8.33
N VAL A 46 -3.23 -17.42 -8.05
CA VAL A 46 -3.32 -18.48 -7.05
C VAL A 46 -3.90 -19.74 -7.70
N ASP A 47 -3.08 -20.77 -7.78
CA ASP A 47 -3.41 -22.05 -8.44
C ASP A 47 -4.40 -22.91 -7.65
N ALA A 48 -4.45 -22.73 -6.33
CA ALA A 48 -5.39 -23.39 -5.44
C ALA A 48 -5.61 -22.54 -4.18
N PHE A 49 -6.72 -21.83 -4.13
CA PHE A 49 -7.25 -21.27 -2.90
C PHE A 49 -7.59 -22.41 -1.94
N LYS A 50 -7.44 -22.15 -0.63
CA LYS A 50 -8.03 -23.03 0.39
C LYS A 50 -9.55 -23.09 0.17
N HIS A 51 -10.18 -24.20 0.56
CA HIS A 51 -11.63 -24.34 0.46
C HIS A 51 -12.34 -23.22 1.22
N GLY A 52 -13.53 -22.83 0.73
CA GLY A 52 -14.38 -21.82 1.38
C GLY A 52 -14.14 -20.37 0.95
N HIS A 53 -13.34 -20.13 -0.10
CA HIS A 53 -13.19 -18.80 -0.69
C HIS A 53 -14.23 -18.51 -1.78
N TYR A 54 -14.67 -17.26 -1.85
CA TYR A 54 -15.64 -16.76 -2.81
C TYR A 54 -15.06 -15.59 -3.61
N CYS A 55 -15.44 -15.51 -4.88
CA CYS A 55 -15.02 -14.41 -5.76
C CYS A 55 -15.69 -13.11 -5.31
N ASN A 56 -14.89 -12.09 -4.96
CA ASN A 56 -15.34 -10.75 -4.57
C ASN A 56 -16.11 -9.99 -5.66
N LYS A 57 -16.22 -10.55 -6.88
CA LYS A 57 -16.92 -9.93 -8.01
C LYS A 57 -18.23 -10.62 -8.38
N CYS A 58 -18.22 -11.95 -8.52
CA CYS A 58 -19.41 -12.73 -8.92
C CYS A 58 -20.04 -13.49 -7.75
N GLU A 59 -19.41 -13.46 -6.57
CA GLU A 59 -19.85 -14.10 -5.32
C GLU A 59 -19.95 -15.64 -5.37
N MET A 60 -19.48 -16.25 -6.46
CA MET A 60 -19.41 -17.69 -6.60
C MET A 60 -18.20 -18.27 -5.87
N GLY A 61 -18.35 -19.48 -5.33
CA GLY A 61 -17.25 -20.21 -4.73
C GLY A 61 -16.12 -20.42 -5.74
N THR A 62 -14.88 -20.12 -5.34
CA THR A 62 -13.72 -20.17 -6.23
C THR A 62 -12.56 -20.93 -5.59
N ILE A 63 -11.98 -21.84 -6.37
CA ILE A 63 -10.80 -22.63 -5.98
C ILE A 63 -9.54 -22.09 -6.69
N ARG A 64 -9.69 -21.31 -7.76
CA ARG A 64 -8.57 -20.79 -8.57
C ARG A 64 -8.84 -19.37 -9.01
N GLY A 65 -7.81 -18.56 -9.09
CA GLY A 65 -7.98 -17.18 -9.53
C GLY A 65 -6.80 -16.31 -9.15
N ALA A 66 -7.10 -15.11 -8.65
CA ALA A 66 -6.10 -14.17 -8.17
C ALA A 66 -6.50 -13.53 -6.85
N GLU A 67 -5.51 -13.23 -6.03
CA GLU A 67 -5.64 -12.43 -4.82
C GLU A 67 -4.89 -11.11 -5.00
N CYS A 68 -5.51 -10.00 -4.61
CA CYS A 68 -4.80 -8.74 -4.53
C CYS A 68 -3.94 -8.72 -3.26
N ASP A 69 -2.63 -8.52 -3.38
CA ASP A 69 -1.74 -8.44 -2.21
C ASP A 69 -1.78 -7.08 -1.49
N PHE A 70 -2.55 -6.11 -1.99
CA PHE A 70 -2.77 -4.84 -1.31
C PHE A 70 -4.02 -4.87 -0.45
N CYS A 71 -5.18 -5.19 -1.05
CA CYS A 71 -6.47 -5.18 -0.34
C CYS A 71 -6.98 -6.56 0.08
N GLY A 72 -6.40 -7.65 -0.44
CA GLY A 72 -6.77 -9.02 -0.06
C GLY A 72 -8.00 -9.60 -0.76
N ILE A 73 -8.66 -8.86 -1.67
CA ILE A 73 -9.79 -9.41 -2.42
C ILE A 73 -9.33 -10.60 -3.27
N LYS A 74 -10.23 -11.58 -3.43
CA LYS A 74 -10.03 -12.78 -4.25
C LYS A 74 -11.01 -12.77 -5.39
N VAL A 75 -10.55 -13.03 -6.60
CA VAL A 75 -11.42 -13.10 -7.79
C VAL A 75 -11.08 -14.32 -8.62
N ASP A 76 -12.07 -14.87 -9.31
CA ASP A 76 -11.82 -15.88 -10.33
C ASP A 76 -11.10 -15.27 -11.55
N ASN A 77 -10.54 -16.13 -12.40
CA ASN A 77 -9.80 -15.70 -13.60
C ASN A 77 -10.65 -14.88 -14.59
N GLY A 78 -11.97 -15.13 -14.65
CA GLY A 78 -12.90 -14.40 -15.53
C GLY A 78 -13.20 -12.99 -15.04
N CYS A 79 -13.12 -12.75 -13.73
CA CYS A 79 -13.49 -11.51 -13.07
C CYS A 79 -12.32 -10.54 -12.87
N LEU A 80 -11.08 -10.92 -13.15
CA LEU A 80 -9.88 -10.07 -13.00
C LEU A 80 -10.05 -8.65 -13.59
N LYS A 81 -10.45 -8.58 -14.87
CA LYS A 81 -10.59 -7.31 -15.59
C LYS A 81 -11.75 -6.47 -15.05
N SER A 82 -12.88 -7.10 -14.75
CA SER A 82 -14.06 -6.39 -14.26
C SER A 82 -13.88 -5.94 -12.80
N ALA A 83 -13.12 -6.66 -12.00
CA ALA A 83 -12.76 -6.26 -10.64
C ALA A 83 -11.91 -5.00 -10.61
N ASN A 84 -10.94 -4.84 -11.53
CA ASN A 84 -10.13 -3.63 -11.65
C ASN A 84 -10.94 -2.35 -11.84
N SER A 85 -12.09 -2.41 -12.52
CA SER A 85 -12.91 -1.23 -12.81
C SER A 85 -14.06 -1.02 -11.83
N SER A 86 -14.44 -2.03 -11.05
CA SER A 86 -15.65 -1.97 -10.21
C SER A 86 -15.41 -2.09 -8.71
N ILE A 87 -14.24 -2.58 -8.29
CA ILE A 87 -13.88 -2.70 -6.87
C ILE A 87 -12.66 -1.82 -6.64
N PRO A 88 -12.73 -0.79 -5.78
CA PRO A 88 -11.59 0.05 -5.48
C PRO A 88 -10.51 -0.77 -4.74
N CYS A 89 -9.24 -0.49 -5.05
CA CYS A 89 -8.11 -1.08 -4.33
C CYS A 89 -7.70 -0.20 -3.12
N LYS A 90 -6.83 -0.76 -2.26
CA LYS A 90 -6.22 -0.06 -1.12
C LYS A 90 -5.42 1.16 -1.62
N HIS A 91 -5.78 2.34 -1.15
CA HIS A 91 -5.12 3.59 -1.54
C HIS A 91 -3.73 3.72 -0.92
N LEU A 92 -2.72 4.06 -1.73
CA LEU A 92 -1.34 4.20 -1.26
C LEU A 92 -1.02 5.61 -0.75
N SER A 93 -1.77 6.59 -1.25
CA SER A 93 -1.64 8.02 -0.98
C SER A 93 -3.03 8.63 -1.00
N ASN A 94 -3.31 9.51 -0.04
CA ASN A 94 -4.47 10.40 -0.05
C ASN A 94 -3.97 11.84 0.11
N PRO A 95 -3.79 12.60 -0.99
CA PRO A 95 -3.18 13.93 -0.94
C PRO A 95 -4.01 14.98 -0.19
N SER A 96 -5.27 14.68 0.14
CA SER A 96 -6.06 15.48 1.10
C SER A 96 -5.55 15.24 2.53
N ILE A 97 -4.44 15.88 2.89
CA ILE A 97 -3.77 15.76 4.19
C ILE A 97 -4.73 16.05 5.36
N ASP A 98 -5.73 16.92 5.14
CA ASP A 98 -6.72 17.35 6.14
C ASP A 98 -7.94 16.42 6.24
N GLU A 99 -8.05 15.40 5.39
CA GLU A 99 -9.14 14.44 5.49
C GLU A 99 -8.78 13.30 6.44
N ASN A 100 -9.63 13.11 7.45
CA ASN A 100 -9.58 11.93 8.31
C ASN A 100 -9.60 10.66 7.47
N LEU A 101 -8.69 9.73 7.79
CA LEU A 101 -8.60 8.45 7.09
C LEU A 101 -9.91 7.67 7.26
N LYS A 102 -10.54 7.31 6.14
CA LYS A 102 -11.73 6.46 6.15
C LYS A 102 -11.34 4.99 6.16
N HIS A 103 -12.23 4.15 6.69
CA HIS A 103 -12.10 2.71 6.54
C HIS A 103 -12.17 2.30 5.07
N HIS A 104 -11.34 1.33 4.67
CA HIS A 104 -11.45 0.68 3.37
C HIS A 104 -11.88 -0.76 3.61
N TRP A 105 -13.18 -1.00 3.43
CA TRP A 105 -13.84 -2.26 3.73
C TRP A 105 -13.79 -3.22 2.55
N VAL A 106 -13.44 -4.47 2.85
CA VAL A 106 -13.53 -5.60 1.93
C VAL A 106 -14.60 -6.54 2.43
N HIS A 107 -15.48 -6.98 1.52
CA HIS A 107 -16.58 -7.88 1.80
C HIS A 107 -16.11 -9.35 1.80
N GLY A 108 -16.45 -10.11 2.83
CA GLY A 108 -16.25 -11.55 2.90
C GLY A 108 -14.79 -12.01 2.90
N ASN A 109 -14.61 -13.33 2.76
CA ASN A 109 -13.30 -14.00 2.87
C ASN A 109 -12.55 -13.65 4.17
N LEU A 110 -13.30 -13.43 5.26
CA LEU A 110 -12.72 -13.14 6.57
C LEU A 110 -11.89 -14.35 7.04
N PRO A 111 -10.79 -14.12 7.79
CA PRO A 111 -10.09 -15.20 8.48
C PRO A 111 -11.03 -15.99 9.39
N HIS A 112 -10.79 -17.29 9.52
CA HIS A 112 -11.54 -18.13 10.47
C HIS A 112 -11.49 -17.54 11.88
N HIS A 113 -12.62 -17.62 12.59
CA HIS A 113 -12.78 -17.09 13.94
C HIS A 113 -12.59 -15.56 14.03
N SER A 114 -12.91 -14.81 12.98
CA SER A 114 -12.97 -13.35 13.05
C SER A 114 -14.09 -12.92 14.01
N VAL A 115 -13.81 -11.89 14.80
CA VAL A 115 -14.75 -11.35 15.80
C VAL A 115 -15.15 -9.92 15.39
N CYS A 116 -16.43 -9.61 15.49
CA CYS A 116 -16.95 -8.28 15.22
C CYS A 116 -16.49 -7.30 16.29
N SER A 117 -15.84 -6.21 15.87
CA SER A 117 -15.35 -5.13 16.74
C SER A 117 -16.42 -4.28 17.43
N VAL A 118 -17.71 -4.62 17.27
CA VAL A 118 -18.84 -3.86 17.83
C VAL A 118 -19.60 -4.69 18.86
N CYS A 119 -19.95 -5.94 18.54
CA CYS A 119 -20.73 -6.81 19.42
C CYS A 119 -19.92 -7.97 20.03
N ASP A 120 -18.64 -8.10 19.67
CA ASP A 120 -17.74 -9.17 20.14
C ASP A 120 -18.20 -10.61 19.83
N GLU A 121 -19.10 -10.77 18.87
CA GLU A 121 -19.55 -12.07 18.34
C GLU A 121 -18.76 -12.47 17.09
N LEU A 122 -18.74 -13.78 16.78
CA LEU A 122 -18.12 -14.32 15.56
C LEU A 122 -18.78 -13.74 14.29
N CYS A 123 -17.97 -13.41 13.30
CA CYS A 123 -18.41 -12.87 12.01
C CYS A 123 -17.65 -13.51 10.84
N GLY A 124 -18.26 -13.49 9.65
CA GLY A 124 -17.72 -14.12 8.44
C GLY A 124 -18.07 -15.60 8.29
N ASP A 125 -18.92 -16.14 9.18
CA ASP A 125 -19.34 -17.54 9.15
C ASP A 125 -20.47 -17.79 8.13
N GLY A 126 -20.47 -19.00 7.56
CA GLY A 126 -21.46 -19.47 6.60
C GLY A 126 -21.01 -19.37 5.13
N PRO A 127 -21.85 -19.83 4.19
CA PRO A 127 -21.53 -19.78 2.77
C PRO A 127 -21.66 -18.35 2.21
N GLY A 128 -20.74 -18.02 1.29
CA GLY A 128 -20.73 -16.76 0.54
C GLY A 128 -19.74 -15.73 1.08
N LEU A 129 -19.77 -14.54 0.50
CA LEU A 129 -19.12 -13.37 1.09
C LEU A 129 -20.03 -12.86 2.22
N ARG A 130 -19.49 -12.79 3.43
CA ARG A 130 -20.21 -12.40 4.63
C ARG A 130 -19.38 -11.41 5.42
N ASP A 131 -20.03 -10.36 5.89
CA ASP A 131 -19.43 -9.36 6.77
C ASP A 131 -18.21 -8.67 6.15
N PHE A 132 -17.61 -7.75 6.89
CA PHE A 132 -16.60 -6.85 6.33
C PHE A 132 -15.35 -6.81 7.18
N LYS A 133 -14.20 -6.65 6.51
CA LYS A 133 -12.92 -6.39 7.16
C LYS A 133 -12.28 -5.12 6.60
N CYS A 134 -11.80 -4.24 7.47
CA CYS A 134 -11.05 -3.07 7.05
C CYS A 134 -9.59 -3.44 6.78
N VAL A 135 -9.06 -3.08 5.60
CA VAL A 135 -7.66 -3.41 5.20
C VAL A 135 -6.61 -2.61 5.97
N TRP A 136 -7.01 -1.55 6.67
CA TRP A 136 -6.11 -0.71 7.46
C TRP A 136 -6.09 -1.17 8.91
N CYS A 137 -7.17 -0.94 9.65
CA CYS A 137 -7.24 -1.27 11.07
C CYS A 137 -7.48 -2.75 11.38
N GLN A 138 -7.67 -3.59 10.37
CA GLN A 138 -7.92 -5.03 10.49
C GLN A 138 -9.21 -5.41 11.24
N LYS A 139 -10.00 -4.43 11.73
CA LYS A 139 -11.29 -4.67 12.37
C LYS A 139 -12.23 -5.40 11.42
N CYS A 140 -12.96 -6.38 11.97
CA CYS A 140 -14.08 -7.03 11.31
C CYS A 140 -15.39 -6.48 11.88
N ALA A 141 -16.44 -6.44 11.06
CA ALA A 141 -17.76 -6.01 11.49
C ALA A 141 -18.84 -6.75 10.71
N HIS A 142 -19.89 -7.17 11.40
CA HIS A 142 -21.09 -7.65 10.72
C HIS A 142 -21.69 -6.54 9.86
N GLU A 143 -22.39 -6.91 8.79
CA GLU A 143 -23.11 -5.94 7.95
C GLU A 143 -24.04 -5.02 8.77
N ARG A 144 -24.79 -5.60 9.74
CA ARG A 144 -25.64 -4.86 10.67
C ARG A 144 -24.88 -3.92 11.62
N CYS A 145 -23.62 -4.26 11.94
CA CYS A 145 -22.79 -3.54 12.90
C CYS A 145 -21.97 -2.42 12.24
N MET A 146 -21.81 -2.43 10.91
CA MET A 146 -21.02 -1.45 10.15
C MET A 146 -21.35 0.01 10.49
N LYS A 147 -22.63 0.33 10.71
CA LYS A 147 -23.08 1.69 11.05
C LYS A 147 -22.64 2.17 12.44
N SER A 148 -22.27 1.24 13.32
CA SER A 148 -21.80 1.53 14.68
C SER A 148 -20.28 1.62 14.77
N VAL A 149 -19.56 1.24 13.71
CA VAL A 149 -18.11 1.44 13.65
C VAL A 149 -17.83 2.94 13.46
N PRO A 150 -16.86 3.54 14.18
CA PRO A 150 -16.46 4.93 13.95
C PRO A 150 -16.16 5.18 12.47
N ALA A 151 -16.58 6.34 11.96
CA ALA A 151 -16.37 6.68 10.54
C ALA A 151 -14.88 6.85 10.19
N VAL A 152 -14.08 7.25 11.17
CA VAL A 152 -12.63 7.47 11.03
C VAL A 152 -11.88 6.21 11.44
N CYS A 153 -11.03 5.75 10.53
CA CYS A 153 -10.15 4.61 10.74
C CYS A 153 -8.98 5.02 11.64
N ASP A 154 -8.81 4.29 12.74
CA ASP A 154 -7.76 4.48 13.73
C ASP A 154 -6.48 3.68 13.42
N LEU A 155 -6.41 3.03 12.25
CA LEU A 155 -5.33 2.12 11.83
C LEU A 155 -5.12 0.90 12.76
N GLY A 156 -5.95 0.74 13.79
CA GLY A 156 -5.98 -0.41 14.68
C GLY A 156 -4.66 -0.66 15.42
N GLN A 157 -4.41 -1.92 15.72
CA GLN A 157 -3.28 -2.35 16.55
C GLN A 157 -1.90 -2.07 15.95
N PHE A 158 -1.81 -1.86 14.64
CA PHE A 158 -0.54 -1.66 13.92
C PHE A 158 -0.30 -0.19 13.55
N LYS A 159 -1.08 0.75 14.09
CA LYS A 159 -1.04 2.19 13.76
C LYS A 159 0.36 2.82 13.84
N GLU A 160 1.21 2.36 14.75
CA GLU A 160 2.58 2.86 14.94
C GLU A 160 3.52 2.44 13.81
N MET A 161 3.24 1.33 13.12
CA MET A 161 4.09 0.74 12.08
C MET A 161 3.65 1.09 10.66
N ILE A 162 2.39 1.54 10.50
CA ILE A 162 1.80 1.86 9.20
C ILE A 162 2.15 3.30 8.82
N MET A 163 2.56 3.53 7.56
CA MET A 163 2.57 4.87 6.96
C MET A 163 1.15 5.19 6.45
N PRO A 164 0.39 6.07 7.12
CA PRO A 164 -1.00 6.33 6.72
C PRO A 164 -1.07 6.89 5.30
N PRO A 165 -2.09 6.58 4.48
CA PRO A 165 -2.19 7.10 3.12
C PRO A 165 -2.19 8.64 3.05
N ASN A 166 -2.79 9.32 4.03
CA ASN A 166 -2.78 10.79 4.13
C ASN A 166 -1.42 11.39 4.53
N CYS A 167 -0.45 10.54 4.86
CA CYS A 167 0.92 10.93 5.17
C CYS A 167 1.91 10.61 4.04
N VAL A 168 1.45 10.06 2.91
CA VAL A 168 2.30 9.73 1.76
C VAL A 168 1.91 10.63 0.59
N LEU A 169 2.87 11.37 0.05
CA LEU A 169 2.72 12.16 -1.18
C LEU A 169 3.44 11.44 -2.32
N ILE A 170 2.73 11.20 -3.41
CA ILE A 170 3.25 10.53 -4.61
C ILE A 170 3.26 11.53 -5.77
N LYS A 171 4.33 11.50 -6.58
CA LYS A 171 4.40 12.25 -7.84
C LYS A 171 4.59 11.33 -9.03
N SER A 172 4.05 11.75 -10.18
CA SER A 172 4.33 11.11 -11.46
C SER A 172 5.60 11.69 -12.07
N ILE A 173 6.54 10.83 -12.42
CA ILE A 173 7.77 11.17 -13.13
C ILE A 173 7.80 10.50 -14.50
N GLY A 174 8.65 11.01 -15.40
CA GLY A 174 8.85 10.45 -16.73
C GLY A 174 7.90 11.00 -17.79
N TRP A 175 8.17 10.66 -19.05
CA TRP A 175 7.41 11.16 -20.20
C TRP A 175 6.24 10.23 -20.56
N LYS A 176 5.38 10.69 -21.48
CA LYS A 176 4.20 9.96 -21.96
C LYS A 176 4.61 8.55 -22.45
N GLY A 177 4.00 7.50 -21.89
CA GLY A 177 4.31 6.09 -22.18
C GLY A 177 5.34 5.44 -21.23
N ARG A 178 6.09 6.22 -20.44
CA ARG A 178 7.01 5.73 -19.39
C ARG A 178 6.80 6.45 -18.05
N ARG A 179 5.55 6.82 -17.77
CA ARG A 179 5.20 7.45 -16.50
C ARG A 179 5.30 6.44 -15.37
N GLN A 180 5.99 6.82 -14.30
CA GLN A 180 6.14 6.05 -13.08
C GLN A 180 5.69 6.89 -11.89
N LEU A 181 5.00 6.27 -10.94
CA LEU A 181 4.71 6.90 -9.66
C LEU A 181 5.86 6.64 -8.69
N VAL A 182 6.26 7.68 -7.97
CA VAL A 182 7.30 7.60 -6.94
C VAL A 182 6.88 8.33 -5.68
N VAL A 183 7.34 7.85 -4.53
CA VAL A 183 7.19 8.60 -3.27
C VAL A 183 7.94 9.91 -3.41
N GLU A 184 7.23 11.02 -3.24
CA GLU A 184 7.83 12.36 -3.19
C GLU A 184 8.19 12.72 -1.75
N ARG A 185 7.26 12.50 -0.82
CA ARG A 185 7.44 12.89 0.57
C ARG A 185 6.58 12.01 1.48
N VAL A 186 7.08 11.80 2.69
CA VAL A 186 6.33 11.21 3.79
C VAL A 186 6.26 12.23 4.93
N PHE A 187 5.11 12.34 5.57
CA PHE A 187 4.87 13.17 6.74
C PHE A 187 4.73 12.28 7.98
N ALA A 188 5.18 12.77 9.13
CA ALA A 188 4.89 12.08 10.38
C ALA A 188 3.39 12.26 10.73
N PRO A 189 2.66 11.20 11.07
CA PRO A 189 1.30 11.32 11.58
C PRO A 189 1.29 11.89 13.01
N SER A 190 0.10 12.24 13.50
CA SER A 190 -0.10 12.66 14.89
C SER A 190 -0.05 11.51 15.91
N THR A 191 0.09 10.26 15.45
CA THR A 191 0.20 9.08 16.31
C THR A 191 1.48 9.15 17.15
N PRO A 192 1.39 9.10 18.50
CA PRO A 192 2.56 8.97 19.37
C PRO A 192 3.38 7.73 19.02
N ASP A 193 4.70 7.80 19.24
CA ASP A 193 5.62 6.67 19.07
C ASP A 193 5.59 6.00 17.69
N TRP A 194 5.19 6.76 16.65
CA TRP A 194 5.18 6.26 15.28
C TRP A 194 6.58 5.86 14.81
N SER A 195 6.73 4.57 14.48
CA SER A 195 7.95 3.92 14.04
C SER A 195 7.62 3.00 12.86
N PRO A 196 7.60 3.53 11.61
CA PRO A 196 7.16 2.79 10.44
C PRO A 196 8.03 1.54 10.21
N LEU A 197 7.38 0.40 9.96
CA LEU A 197 8.07 -0.85 9.67
C LEU A 197 8.41 -0.91 8.18
N ILE A 198 9.69 -1.11 7.86
CA ILE A 198 10.18 -1.39 6.51
C ILE A 198 10.52 -2.87 6.43
N VAL A 199 9.93 -3.58 5.46
CA VAL A 199 10.10 -5.02 5.30
C VAL A 199 10.91 -5.29 4.03
N MET A 200 12.07 -5.91 4.21
CA MET A 200 12.92 -6.37 3.11
C MET A 200 13.02 -7.88 3.17
N ALA A 201 12.71 -8.56 2.06
CA ALA A 201 12.80 -10.00 1.97
C ALA A 201 13.68 -10.41 0.78
N ASN A 202 14.59 -11.37 1.00
CA ASN A 202 15.49 -11.88 -0.02
C ASN A 202 15.07 -13.29 -0.42
N GLN A 203 14.66 -13.46 -1.69
CA GLN A 203 14.25 -14.76 -2.22
C GLN A 203 15.43 -15.73 -2.41
N LYS A 204 16.67 -15.24 -2.45
CA LYS A 204 17.88 -16.07 -2.62
C LYS A 204 18.34 -16.79 -1.35
N SER A 205 17.62 -16.63 -0.24
CA SER A 205 17.98 -17.22 1.05
C SER A 205 16.79 -17.98 1.65
N GLY A 206 17.06 -19.05 2.40
CA GLY A 206 16.02 -19.83 3.07
C GLY A 206 15.19 -20.68 2.11
N ASN A 207 13.89 -20.79 2.39
CA ASN A 207 12.93 -21.61 1.63
C ASN A 207 12.36 -20.92 0.37
N GLY A 208 12.81 -19.71 0.04
CA GLY A 208 12.36 -18.98 -1.16
C GLY A 208 10.98 -18.33 -1.05
N GLU A 209 10.36 -18.29 0.14
CA GLU A 209 9.00 -17.76 0.35
C GLU A 209 8.95 -16.25 0.61
N ALA A 210 10.00 -15.51 0.23
CA ALA A 210 10.08 -14.05 0.42
C ALA A 210 8.86 -13.31 -0.14
N ASP A 211 8.35 -13.75 -1.29
CA ASP A 211 7.17 -13.13 -1.91
C ASP A 211 5.91 -13.31 -1.07
N ILE A 212 5.72 -14.48 -0.44
CA ILE A 212 4.58 -14.76 0.44
C ILE A 212 4.62 -13.85 1.67
N VAL A 213 5.81 -13.66 2.25
CA VAL A 213 6.02 -12.76 3.38
C VAL A 213 5.70 -11.32 2.98
N LEU A 214 6.25 -10.83 1.85
CA LEU A 214 5.96 -9.49 1.35
C LEU A 214 4.47 -9.31 1.03
N GLN A 215 3.82 -10.33 0.48
CA GLN A 215 2.38 -10.34 0.21
C GLN A 215 1.56 -10.14 1.50
N ALA A 216 1.94 -10.82 2.58
CA ALA A 216 1.28 -10.70 3.87
C ALA A 216 1.43 -9.29 4.46
N PHE A 217 2.63 -8.71 4.39
CA PHE A 217 2.88 -7.37 4.90
C PHE A 217 2.22 -6.27 4.07
N ARG A 218 2.16 -6.36 2.73
CA ARG A 218 1.46 -5.37 1.89
C ARG A 218 -0.04 -5.30 2.16
N LYS A 219 -0.65 -6.41 2.60
CA LYS A 219 -2.06 -6.43 3.04
C LYS A 219 -2.28 -5.63 4.33
N VAL A 220 -1.27 -5.56 5.20
CA VAL A 220 -1.37 -4.87 6.51
C VAL A 220 -0.82 -3.45 6.42
N LEU A 221 0.45 -3.29 6.03
CA LEU A 221 1.16 -2.02 5.86
C LEU A 221 0.72 -1.28 4.59
N ASN A 222 1.11 -0.02 4.46
CA ASN A 222 0.93 0.71 3.20
C ASN A 222 1.94 0.17 2.16
N PRO A 223 1.51 -0.30 0.98
CA PRO A 223 2.43 -0.79 -0.05
C PRO A 223 3.43 0.23 -0.62
N ALA A 224 3.30 1.52 -0.28
CA ALA A 224 4.33 2.53 -0.57
C ALA A 224 5.52 2.50 0.42
N GLN A 225 5.43 1.70 1.50
CA GLN A 225 6.51 1.39 2.44
C GLN A 225 7.41 0.29 1.89
#